data_AF-A0A364JTJ2-F1
#
_entry.id   AF-A0A364JTJ2-F1
#
_cell.length_a   1.000
_cell.length_b   1.000
_cell.length_c   1.000
_cell.angle_alpha   90.00
_cell.angle_beta   90.00
_cell.angle_gamma   90.00
#
_symmetry.space_group_name_H-M   'P 1'
#
loop_
_entity.id
_entity.type
_entity.pdbx_description
1 polymer ?
#
loop_
_entity_poly.entity_id
_entity_poly.type
_entity_poly.pdbx_seq_one_letter_code
_entity_poly.pdbx_strand_id
1 'polypeptide(L)'
;MPVALSGLIASIAGAGAVGAALQTGLAAITMFASTTLGGLALSLGLSYLASSLFRPSQPKPEDVQQQVRQPTAPRVRHYGRVKTSGTWAFAETKSGNFYKILALGQGPFDAIEEIWIDDIRLDLLPDGKPVPPSKFRQGTTGKSLLRVETRVGNPTEVAYDEIVSAFPQWTAEHRGDGVASLLACQYAVGQEYYLSLFPNGINTNYRVVARTSRVKNPVTGAIEWNDRAAAVIRDYMTHADGMRLPESLFTTPLAHAGWVEAYNRSNEAVALAAGGAEPRYRLWGSYQLNERPADVLGRMLACCDGRLVPTPDGGLTLDIGAWSEPSVVLTGEAITGFSEVGRGRDVMTSANTIRATFLDPSQDYQSTDADPWADEDAVSERGEEAKDVQFNMAPSHSQARRLMKLEWFRANPSWVGTFNTNLMGLAAFGERLIRIQYPLFGINSVFEVLDFKFILGEGGILQGATIQVQSMPQDAYQWDPSQEGTAPVSDHTDVDDDLPVPDAPTVLFSGATAELSFPPTGNLLLSYMVRWRRTAETEWTVAGPLANDAESFSTPVLLAETEYEFQLAYRTEKGRLGDYSPSTVVTSP
;
A
#
# COMPACT_ATOMS: atom_id res chain seq x y z
N MET A 1 41.00 -34.55 0.55
CA MET A 1 40.35 -33.86 -0.59
C MET A 1 39.26 -32.95 -0.05
N PRO A 2 39.37 -31.63 -0.18
CA PRO A 2 38.22 -30.73 -0.16
C PRO A 2 38.01 -30.14 -1.57
N VAL A 3 36.76 -30.20 -2.04
CA VAL A 3 36.33 -29.74 -3.37
C VAL A 3 36.12 -28.22 -3.31
N ALA A 4 36.87 -27.48 -4.12
CA ALA A 4 36.70 -26.04 -4.32
C ALA A 4 35.52 -25.77 -5.25
N LEU A 5 34.58 -24.92 -4.81
CA LEU A 5 33.46 -24.47 -5.63
C LEU A 5 33.87 -23.13 -6.31
N SER A 6 34.31 -23.22 -7.56
CA SER A 6 34.54 -22.06 -8.44
C SER A 6 33.22 -21.65 -9.10
N GLY A 7 32.82 -20.38 -9.01
CA GLY A 7 31.58 -19.84 -9.58
C GLY A 7 31.78 -18.55 -10.36
N LEU A 8 31.89 -18.71 -11.68
CA LEU A 8 31.73 -17.79 -12.82
C LEU A 8 31.64 -16.26 -12.61
N ILE A 9 32.60 -15.55 -13.22
CA ILE A 9 32.50 -14.16 -13.68
C ILE A 9 32.08 -14.19 -15.16
N ALA A 10 30.92 -13.60 -15.50
CA ALA A 10 30.49 -13.42 -16.88
C ALA A 10 30.95 -12.04 -17.38
N SER A 11 31.96 -12.02 -18.26
CA SER A 11 32.37 -10.83 -19.02
C SER A 11 31.62 -10.75 -20.34
N ILE A 12 30.78 -9.73 -20.53
CA ILE A 12 30.23 -9.38 -21.86
C ILE A 12 31.12 -8.28 -22.44
N ALA A 13 31.93 -8.66 -23.43
CA ALA A 13 32.62 -7.74 -24.32
C ALA A 13 31.87 -7.69 -25.65
N GLY A 14 31.43 -6.49 -26.07
CA GLY A 14 30.84 -6.24 -27.37
C GLY A 14 31.24 -4.85 -27.85
N ALA A 15 32.12 -4.78 -28.83
CA ALA A 15 32.60 -3.55 -29.45
C ALA A 15 31.70 -3.17 -30.64
N GLY A 16 31.32 -1.89 -30.71
CA GLY A 16 30.64 -1.27 -31.85
C GLY A 16 30.52 0.24 -31.61
N ALA A 17 31.36 1.02 -32.31
CA ALA A 17 31.49 2.46 -32.14
C ALA A 17 30.40 3.23 -32.91
N VAL A 18 29.71 4.17 -32.24
CA VAL A 18 29.44 5.59 -32.64
C VAL A 18 28.56 6.24 -31.55
N GLY A 19 29.02 7.34 -30.94
CA GLY A 19 28.19 8.33 -30.21
C GLY A 19 28.41 8.43 -28.70
N ALA A 20 29.26 9.37 -28.25
CA ALA A 20 29.76 9.54 -26.88
C ALA A 20 28.72 9.91 -25.81
N ALA A 21 28.78 9.20 -24.67
CA ALA A 21 28.63 9.67 -23.26
C ALA A 21 28.09 8.58 -22.29
N LEU A 22 28.56 7.33 -22.37
CA LEU A 22 28.25 6.29 -21.37
C LEU A 22 29.46 5.38 -21.15
N GLN A 23 30.55 5.94 -20.61
CA GLN A 23 31.62 5.16 -20.01
C GLN A 23 32.28 5.98 -18.89
N THR A 24 31.96 5.68 -17.64
CA THR A 24 32.87 5.78 -16.48
C THR A 24 32.12 5.31 -15.23
N GLY A 25 32.55 4.19 -14.65
CA GLY A 25 32.01 3.72 -13.37
C GLY A 25 32.25 2.25 -13.04
N LEU A 26 33.32 1.62 -13.54
CA LEU A 26 33.65 0.23 -13.20
C LEU A 26 35.17 0.03 -13.13
N ALA A 27 35.86 0.86 -12.33
CA ALA A 27 37.27 0.66 -12.01
C ALA A 27 37.70 1.49 -10.78
N ALA A 28 37.21 1.16 -9.58
CA ALA A 28 37.80 1.62 -8.31
C ALA A 28 37.32 0.84 -7.08
N ILE A 29 37.44 -0.50 -7.04
CA ILE A 29 37.33 -1.26 -5.77
C ILE A 29 38.32 -2.42 -5.79
N THR A 30 39.59 -2.14 -5.52
CA THR A 30 40.58 -3.21 -5.27
C THR A 30 41.58 -2.86 -4.17
N MET A 31 41.25 -2.00 -3.19
CA MET A 31 42.17 -1.74 -2.05
C MET A 31 41.54 -1.67 -0.65
N PHE A 32 40.41 -2.33 -0.42
CA PHE A 32 39.97 -2.71 0.94
C PHE A 32 39.65 -4.21 1.06
N ALA A 33 40.29 -5.04 0.23
CA ALA A 33 40.10 -6.49 0.20
C ALA A 33 40.94 -7.27 1.22
N SER A 34 41.70 -6.61 2.11
CA SER A 34 42.57 -7.29 3.09
C SER A 34 41.98 -7.42 4.49
N THR A 35 40.78 -6.91 4.75
CA THR A 35 40.02 -7.24 5.97
C THR A 35 38.68 -7.83 5.56
N THR A 36 38.37 -9.01 6.09
CA THR A 36 37.19 -9.85 5.78
C THR A 36 35.82 -9.18 6.09
N LEU A 37 35.82 -7.90 6.44
CA LEU A 37 34.63 -7.09 6.77
C LEU A 37 34.42 -5.89 5.82
N GLY A 38 35.40 -5.52 4.98
CA GLY A 38 35.32 -4.31 4.13
C GLY A 38 34.64 -4.46 2.75
N GLY A 39 34.40 -5.69 2.29
CA GLY A 39 33.93 -5.97 0.93
C GLY A 39 32.42 -5.83 0.69
N LEU A 40 31.60 -5.77 1.76
CA LEU A 40 30.13 -5.77 1.65
C LEU A 40 29.50 -4.37 1.67
N ALA A 41 30.19 -3.36 2.23
CA ALA A 41 29.64 -2.00 2.33
C ALA A 41 29.68 -1.24 0.99
N LEU A 42 30.66 -1.51 0.13
CA LEU A 42 30.87 -0.78 -1.13
C LEU A 42 30.02 -1.29 -2.31
N SER A 43 29.46 -2.51 -2.24
CA SER A 43 28.62 -3.06 -3.31
C SER A 43 27.15 -2.58 -3.27
N LEU A 44 26.69 -2.07 -2.12
CA LEU A 44 25.32 -1.56 -1.96
C LEU A 44 25.11 -0.19 -2.60
N GLY A 45 26.11 0.70 -2.55
CA GLY A 45 26.02 2.04 -3.16
C GLY A 45 26.02 2.03 -4.70
N LEU A 46 26.79 1.13 -5.33
CA LEU A 46 26.85 1.00 -6.79
C LEU A 46 25.63 0.31 -7.40
N SER A 47 24.96 -0.57 -6.65
CA SER A 47 23.77 -1.30 -7.14
C SER A 47 22.52 -0.41 -7.24
N TYR A 48 22.45 0.66 -6.44
CA TYR A 48 21.35 1.63 -6.45
C TYR A 48 21.41 2.57 -7.66
N LEU A 49 22.61 2.98 -8.09
CA LEU A 49 22.78 3.86 -9.25
C LEU A 49 22.52 3.14 -10.58
N ALA A 50 22.78 1.83 -10.65
CA ALA A 50 22.52 1.02 -11.85
C ALA A 50 21.05 0.58 -12.00
N SER A 51 20.28 0.48 -10.91
CA SER A 51 18.87 0.07 -10.96
C SER A 51 17.91 1.20 -11.29
N SER A 52 18.34 2.47 -11.26
CA SER A 52 17.48 3.61 -11.61
C SER A 52 17.10 3.68 -13.09
N LEU A 53 17.87 3.03 -13.97
CA LEU A 53 17.64 3.00 -15.42
C LEU A 53 16.62 1.94 -15.86
N PHE A 54 16.33 0.93 -15.04
CA PHE A 54 15.36 -0.13 -15.33
C PHE A 54 14.51 -0.45 -14.09
N ARG A 55 13.82 0.55 -13.55
CA ARG A 55 12.89 0.35 -12.43
C ARG A 55 11.59 -0.27 -12.94
N PRO A 56 11.19 -1.47 -12.49
CA PRO A 56 9.83 -1.96 -12.71
C PRO A 56 8.81 -1.03 -12.07
N SER A 57 7.58 -1.02 -12.58
CA SER A 57 6.49 -0.23 -12.01
C SER A 57 6.28 -0.61 -10.55
N GLN A 58 6.29 0.39 -9.66
CA GLN A 58 6.08 0.16 -8.24
C GLN A 58 4.67 -0.38 -8.00
N PRO A 59 4.47 -1.44 -7.18
CA PRO A 59 3.14 -1.88 -6.78
C PRO A 59 2.40 -0.75 -6.09
N LYS A 60 1.12 -0.59 -6.41
CA LYS A 60 0.27 0.41 -5.78
C LYS A 60 -0.37 -0.18 -4.51
N PRO A 61 -0.66 0.64 -3.48
CA PRO A 61 -1.33 0.19 -2.27
C PRO A 61 -2.64 -0.57 -2.53
N GLU A 62 -3.42 -0.16 -3.52
CA GLU A 62 -4.68 -0.81 -3.89
C GLU A 62 -4.51 -2.23 -4.47
N ASP A 63 -3.32 -2.59 -4.99
CA ASP A 63 -3.08 -3.91 -5.59
C ASP A 63 -3.23 -5.04 -4.57
N VAL A 64 -2.97 -4.78 -3.29
CA VAL A 64 -3.11 -5.77 -2.21
C VAL A 64 -4.54 -5.84 -1.64
N GLN A 65 -5.45 -4.97 -2.07
CA GLN A 65 -6.83 -4.96 -1.57
C GLN A 65 -7.76 -5.93 -2.30
N GLN A 66 -7.29 -6.55 -3.38
CA GLN A 66 -8.04 -7.54 -4.14
C GLN A 66 -7.65 -8.95 -3.74
N GLN A 67 -8.67 -9.79 -3.54
CA GLN A 67 -8.43 -11.22 -3.36
C GLN A 67 -8.12 -11.87 -4.72
N VAL A 68 -7.09 -12.71 -4.75
CA VAL A 68 -6.67 -13.38 -5.99
C VAL A 68 -6.70 -14.90 -5.85
N ARG A 69 -7.20 -15.57 -6.88
CA ARG A 69 -7.16 -17.03 -7.00
C ARG A 69 -6.04 -17.40 -7.96
N GLN A 70 -4.86 -17.70 -7.42
CA GLN A 70 -3.70 -18.11 -8.19
C GLN A 70 -3.00 -19.29 -7.51
N PRO A 71 -2.65 -20.36 -8.23
CA PRO A 71 -1.99 -21.53 -7.64
C PRO A 71 -0.64 -21.23 -6.97
N THR A 72 0.07 -20.22 -7.48
CA THR A 72 1.42 -19.85 -7.03
C THR A 72 1.52 -18.33 -6.87
N ALA A 73 0.63 -17.75 -6.06
CA ALA A 73 0.72 -16.34 -5.72
C ALA A 73 1.98 -16.06 -4.88
N PRO A 74 2.73 -14.99 -5.15
CA PRO A 74 3.86 -14.61 -4.31
C PRO A 74 3.35 -14.23 -2.92
N ARG A 75 4.15 -14.54 -1.89
CA ARG A 75 3.88 -14.05 -0.54
C ARG A 75 4.11 -12.54 -0.49
N VAL A 76 3.33 -11.85 0.34
CA VAL A 76 3.41 -10.40 0.55
C VAL A 76 3.73 -10.14 2.01
N ARG A 77 4.65 -9.22 2.28
CA ARG A 77 4.88 -8.69 3.64
C ARG A 77 4.47 -7.22 3.67
N HIS A 78 4.00 -6.79 4.84
CA HIS A 78 3.49 -5.44 5.07
C HIS A 78 4.24 -4.77 6.22
N TYR A 79 4.42 -3.46 6.14
CA TYR A 79 4.87 -2.59 7.22
C TYR A 79 3.83 -1.51 7.51
N GLY A 80 3.78 -1.05 8.75
CA GLY A 80 2.85 -0.01 9.18
C GLY A 80 1.40 -0.50 9.29
N ARG A 81 0.45 0.39 9.00
CA ARG A 81 -0.99 0.11 8.96
C ARG A 81 -1.43 0.02 7.50
N VAL A 82 -2.05 -1.08 7.09
CA VAL A 82 -2.48 -1.29 5.70
C VAL A 82 -3.90 -1.85 5.66
N LYS A 83 -4.63 -1.56 4.57
CA LYS A 83 -5.83 -2.31 4.18
C LYS A 83 -5.43 -3.35 3.14
N THR A 84 -5.68 -4.63 3.41
CA THR A 84 -5.27 -5.73 2.53
C THR A 84 -6.33 -6.81 2.47
N SER A 85 -6.42 -7.44 1.30
CA SER A 85 -7.02 -8.76 1.13
C SER A 85 -5.91 -9.81 1.03
N GLY A 86 -6.25 -11.00 0.56
CA GLY A 86 -5.33 -12.13 0.50
C GLY A 86 -5.55 -13.06 -0.67
N THR A 87 -4.60 -13.95 -0.85
CA THR A 87 -4.66 -15.01 -1.85
C THR A 87 -5.53 -16.16 -1.34
N TRP A 88 -6.27 -16.82 -2.22
CA TRP A 88 -7.16 -17.91 -1.83
C TRP A 88 -6.33 -19.14 -1.46
N ALA A 89 -6.22 -19.42 -0.16
CA ALA A 89 -5.56 -20.60 0.38
C ALA A 89 -6.52 -21.82 0.43
N PHE A 90 -7.82 -21.56 0.61
CA PHE A 90 -8.87 -22.57 0.63
C PHE A 90 -10.17 -21.96 0.09
N ALA A 91 -10.94 -22.70 -0.70
CA ALA A 91 -12.26 -22.28 -1.16
C ALA A 91 -13.10 -23.50 -1.55
N GLU A 92 -14.00 -23.93 -0.66
CA GLU A 92 -14.82 -25.13 -0.86
C GLU A 92 -16.25 -24.96 -0.36
N THR A 93 -17.15 -25.79 -0.87
CA THR A 93 -18.55 -25.83 -0.43
C THR A 93 -18.86 -27.12 0.32
N LYS A 94 -19.70 -27.04 1.35
CA LYS A 94 -20.25 -28.22 2.03
C LYS A 94 -21.64 -27.92 2.57
N SER A 95 -22.60 -28.80 2.26
CA SER A 95 -23.99 -28.71 2.76
C SER A 95 -24.64 -27.35 2.52
N GLY A 96 -24.36 -26.73 1.36
CA GLY A 96 -24.87 -25.42 0.97
C GLY A 96 -24.11 -24.22 1.54
N ASN A 97 -23.15 -24.42 2.44
CA ASN A 97 -22.26 -23.36 2.94
C ASN A 97 -21.03 -23.24 2.04
N PHE A 98 -20.50 -22.03 1.91
CA PHE A 98 -19.23 -21.75 1.24
C PHE A 98 -18.19 -21.26 2.26
N TYR A 99 -17.00 -21.85 2.21
CA TYR A 99 -15.91 -21.56 3.13
C TYR A 99 -14.69 -21.10 2.34
N LYS A 100 -14.10 -19.99 2.75
CA LYS A 100 -12.95 -19.38 2.09
C LYS A 100 -11.90 -18.96 3.10
N ILE A 101 -10.65 -19.40 2.91
CA ILE A 101 -9.49 -18.90 3.67
C ILE A 101 -8.65 -18.02 2.74
N LEU A 102 -8.39 -16.80 3.18
CA LEU A 102 -7.50 -15.85 2.54
C LEU A 102 -6.18 -15.77 3.31
N ALA A 103 -5.05 -15.90 2.62
CA ALA A 103 -3.73 -15.59 3.16
C ALA A 103 -3.46 -14.09 2.97
N LEU A 104 -3.61 -13.32 4.04
CA LEU A 104 -3.54 -11.87 4.07
C LEU A 104 -2.10 -11.35 3.89
N GLY A 105 -1.10 -12.08 4.40
CA GLY A 105 0.30 -11.71 4.29
C GLY A 105 1.20 -12.49 5.24
N GLN A 106 2.52 -12.34 5.08
CA GLN A 106 3.53 -12.90 5.96
C GLN A 106 3.41 -12.26 7.36
N GLY A 107 3.13 -13.08 8.37
CA GLY A 107 2.94 -12.66 9.75
C GLY A 107 4.21 -12.82 10.61
N PRO A 108 4.11 -12.55 11.92
CA PRO A 108 2.88 -12.16 12.62
C PRO A 108 2.54 -10.68 12.41
N PHE A 109 1.25 -10.40 12.24
CA PHE A 109 0.68 -9.07 12.37
C PHE A 109 0.57 -8.70 13.85
N ASP A 110 0.66 -7.41 14.14
CA ASP A 110 0.47 -6.90 15.48
C ASP A 110 -0.99 -7.00 15.92
N ALA A 111 -1.91 -6.51 15.08
CA ALA A 111 -3.35 -6.55 15.31
C ALA A 111 -4.15 -6.39 14.01
N ILE A 112 -5.27 -7.09 13.90
CA ILE A 112 -6.30 -6.85 12.88
C ILE A 112 -7.37 -5.97 13.53
N GLU A 113 -7.58 -4.78 12.99
CA GLU A 113 -8.39 -3.72 13.61
C GLU A 113 -9.80 -3.63 13.01
N GLU A 114 -9.90 -3.80 11.70
CA GLU A 114 -11.18 -3.67 10.99
C GLU A 114 -11.32 -4.78 9.96
N ILE A 115 -12.57 -5.22 9.75
CA ILE A 115 -12.93 -6.21 8.73
C ILE A 115 -13.97 -5.57 7.81
N TRP A 116 -13.73 -5.72 6.51
CA TRP A 116 -14.52 -5.11 5.45
C TRP A 116 -14.98 -6.20 4.49
N ILE A 117 -16.25 -6.12 4.08
CA ILE A 117 -16.87 -7.08 3.17
C ILE A 117 -17.44 -6.28 2.01
N ASP A 118 -16.91 -6.56 0.83
CA ASP A 118 -17.00 -5.65 -0.30
C ASP A 118 -16.59 -4.25 0.21
N ASP A 119 -17.47 -3.24 0.21
CA ASP A 119 -17.19 -1.88 0.67
C ASP A 119 -17.80 -1.53 2.04
N ILE A 120 -18.34 -2.53 2.78
CA ILE A 120 -19.01 -2.32 4.06
C ILE A 120 -18.11 -2.79 5.20
N ARG A 121 -17.81 -1.89 6.14
CA ARG A 121 -17.17 -2.26 7.41
C ARG A 121 -18.13 -3.10 8.24
N LEU A 122 -17.64 -4.21 8.77
CA LEU A 122 -18.42 -5.11 9.61
C LEU A 122 -17.80 -5.25 11.00
N ASP A 123 -18.59 -4.95 12.03
CA ASP A 123 -18.23 -5.25 13.41
C ASP A 123 -18.63 -6.69 13.76
N LEU A 124 -17.72 -7.41 14.42
CA LEU A 124 -17.89 -8.82 14.79
C LEU A 124 -17.91 -9.01 16.30
N LEU A 125 -18.72 -9.98 16.73
CA LEU A 125 -18.66 -10.57 18.06
C LEU A 125 -17.39 -11.42 18.23
N PRO A 126 -16.97 -11.73 19.47
CA PRO A 126 -15.77 -12.56 19.72
C PRO A 126 -15.80 -13.95 19.06
N ASP A 127 -16.98 -14.47 18.73
CA ASP A 127 -17.15 -15.76 18.05
C ASP A 127 -17.08 -15.66 16.50
N GLY A 128 -16.78 -14.47 15.97
CA GLY A 128 -16.64 -14.19 14.54
C GLY A 128 -17.96 -13.91 13.81
N LYS A 129 -19.08 -13.77 14.53
CA LYS A 129 -20.38 -13.47 13.91
C LYS A 129 -20.64 -11.96 13.85
N PRO A 130 -21.34 -11.46 12.83
CA PRO A 130 -21.81 -10.08 12.77
C PRO A 130 -22.55 -9.64 14.05
N VAL A 131 -22.23 -8.43 14.52
CA VAL A 131 -22.99 -7.75 15.59
C VAL A 131 -24.38 -7.36 15.04
N PRO A 132 -25.49 -7.65 15.77
CA PRO A 132 -26.81 -7.19 15.35
C PRO A 132 -27.03 -5.69 15.63
N PRO A 133 -27.87 -4.98 14.84
CA PRO A 133 -28.54 -5.45 13.63
C PRO A 133 -27.58 -5.55 12.44
N SER A 134 -27.68 -6.62 11.65
CA SER A 134 -26.85 -6.82 10.44
C SER A 134 -27.62 -7.60 9.38
N LYS A 135 -27.47 -7.24 8.10
CA LYS A 135 -28.05 -8.00 6.98
C LYS A 135 -27.56 -9.45 6.94
N PHE A 136 -26.37 -9.70 7.47
CA PHE A 136 -25.78 -11.04 7.56
C PHE A 136 -26.30 -11.86 8.75
N ARG A 137 -27.43 -11.47 9.34
CA ARG A 137 -28.06 -12.16 10.47
C ARG A 137 -29.58 -12.10 10.35
N GLN A 138 -30.25 -13.18 10.74
CA GLN A 138 -31.71 -13.19 10.84
C GLN A 138 -32.17 -12.45 12.11
N GLY A 139 -32.36 -11.13 12.03
CA GLY A 139 -32.76 -10.30 13.16
C GLY A 139 -31.74 -10.29 14.32
N THR A 140 -32.17 -9.87 15.51
CA THR A 140 -31.27 -9.69 16.68
C THR A 140 -30.82 -11.03 17.29
N THR A 141 -31.69 -12.05 17.27
CA THR A 141 -31.47 -13.35 17.94
C THR A 141 -31.35 -14.54 16.99
N GLY A 142 -31.61 -14.37 15.69
CA GLY A 142 -31.62 -15.48 14.76
C GLY A 142 -30.23 -15.91 14.28
N LYS A 143 -30.26 -16.84 13.33
CA LYS A 143 -29.07 -17.53 12.80
C LYS A 143 -28.14 -16.54 12.08
N SER A 144 -26.84 -16.71 12.30
CA SER A 144 -25.81 -16.00 11.54
C SER A 144 -25.75 -16.54 10.11
N LEU A 145 -25.71 -15.66 9.13
CA LEU A 145 -25.59 -15.99 7.70
C LEU A 145 -24.15 -15.82 7.20
N LEU A 146 -23.31 -15.18 8.02
CA LEU A 146 -21.88 -15.04 7.83
C LEU A 146 -21.16 -15.34 9.13
N ARG A 147 -19.96 -15.90 9.03
CA ARG A 147 -18.96 -15.92 10.10
C ARG A 147 -17.60 -15.55 9.50
N VAL A 148 -16.86 -14.71 10.20
CA VAL A 148 -15.50 -14.33 9.84
C VAL A 148 -14.60 -14.54 11.04
N GLU A 149 -13.51 -15.28 10.86
CA GLU A 149 -12.46 -15.45 11.86
C GLU A 149 -11.13 -15.00 11.26
N THR A 150 -10.21 -14.54 12.11
CA THR A 150 -8.88 -14.14 11.66
C THR A 150 -7.79 -14.79 12.50
N ARG A 151 -6.60 -14.88 11.92
CA ARG A 151 -5.35 -15.29 12.57
C ARG A 151 -4.26 -14.31 12.21
N VAL A 152 -3.43 -13.94 13.17
CA VAL A 152 -2.41 -12.90 12.98
C VAL A 152 -1.14 -13.42 12.29
N GLY A 153 -0.97 -14.73 12.14
CA GLY A 153 0.18 -15.36 11.53
C GLY A 153 1.30 -15.66 12.53
N ASN A 154 0.96 -16.19 13.71
CA ASN A 154 1.92 -16.66 14.70
C ASN A 154 2.85 -17.74 14.10
N PRO A 155 4.11 -17.86 14.60
CA PRO A 155 5.05 -18.89 14.15
C PRO A 155 4.50 -20.32 14.25
N THR A 156 3.64 -20.57 15.25
CA THR A 156 2.77 -21.74 15.30
C THR A 156 1.36 -21.20 15.48
N GLU A 157 0.57 -21.27 14.42
CA GLU A 157 -0.78 -20.73 14.41
C GLU A 157 -1.80 -21.77 14.89
N VAL A 158 -3.06 -21.40 15.03
CA VAL A 158 -4.16 -22.34 15.34
C VAL A 158 -5.04 -22.53 14.10
N ALA A 159 -5.29 -23.79 13.74
CA ALA A 159 -6.21 -24.11 12.65
C ALA A 159 -7.61 -23.53 12.91
N TYR A 160 -8.37 -23.33 11.84
CA TYR A 160 -9.77 -22.91 11.98
C TYR A 160 -10.64 -24.12 12.31
N ASP A 161 -11.20 -24.15 13.52
CA ASP A 161 -12.02 -25.27 14.00
C ASP A 161 -13.23 -25.54 13.09
N GLU A 162 -13.84 -24.49 12.54
CA GLU A 162 -14.96 -24.60 11.59
C GLU A 162 -14.55 -25.40 10.34
N ILE A 163 -13.34 -25.17 9.83
CA ILE A 163 -12.82 -25.88 8.65
C ILE A 163 -12.46 -27.32 9.00
N VAL A 164 -11.80 -27.55 10.13
CA VAL A 164 -11.43 -28.90 10.58
C VAL A 164 -12.68 -29.76 10.80
N SER A 165 -13.74 -29.17 11.37
CA SER A 165 -15.02 -29.85 11.57
C SER A 165 -15.76 -30.08 10.24
N ALA A 166 -15.71 -29.14 9.31
CA ALA A 166 -16.41 -29.25 8.03
C ALA A 166 -15.66 -30.17 7.05
N PHE A 167 -14.34 -30.21 7.04
CA PHE A 167 -13.56 -30.91 6.02
C PHE A 167 -12.53 -31.83 6.68
N PRO A 168 -12.81 -33.14 6.79
CA PRO A 168 -11.88 -34.09 7.43
C PRO A 168 -10.49 -34.16 6.80
N GLN A 169 -10.37 -33.79 5.52
CA GLN A 169 -9.08 -33.66 4.84
C GLN A 169 -8.22 -32.50 5.37
N TRP A 170 -8.85 -31.50 5.99
CA TRP A 170 -8.19 -30.36 6.62
C TRP A 170 -8.04 -30.64 8.12
N THR A 171 -6.92 -31.26 8.48
CA THR A 171 -6.60 -31.60 9.87
C THR A 171 -6.15 -30.37 10.68
N ALA A 172 -6.05 -30.51 12.00
CA ALA A 172 -5.50 -29.50 12.90
C ALA A 172 -4.04 -29.09 12.60
N GLU A 173 -3.33 -29.83 11.73
CA GLU A 173 -1.98 -29.46 11.27
C GLU A 173 -2.00 -28.40 10.16
N HIS A 174 -3.13 -28.17 9.50
CA HIS A 174 -3.27 -27.15 8.45
C HIS A 174 -3.55 -25.77 9.06
N ARG A 175 -2.56 -25.26 9.80
CA ARG A 175 -2.68 -24.05 10.65
C ARG A 175 -2.37 -22.75 9.94
N GLY A 176 -1.56 -22.80 8.87
CA GLY A 176 -1.07 -21.58 8.20
C GLY A 176 0.01 -20.85 9.01
N ASP A 177 0.93 -21.61 9.62
CA ASP A 177 2.03 -21.08 10.44
C ASP A 177 2.79 -19.93 9.74
N GLY A 178 2.96 -18.81 10.45
CA GLY A 178 3.66 -17.62 9.95
C GLY A 178 2.90 -16.80 8.91
N VAL A 179 1.62 -17.09 8.65
CA VAL A 179 0.80 -16.38 7.66
C VAL A 179 -0.46 -15.82 8.33
N ALA A 180 -0.60 -14.50 8.30
CA ALA A 180 -1.85 -13.86 8.71
C ALA A 180 -2.96 -14.30 7.75
N SER A 181 -4.10 -14.72 8.28
CA SER A 181 -5.18 -15.26 7.47
C SER A 181 -6.56 -14.84 7.96
N LEU A 182 -7.53 -14.93 7.07
CA LEU A 182 -8.94 -14.71 7.35
C LEU A 182 -9.73 -15.89 6.81
N LEU A 183 -10.58 -16.47 7.64
CA LEU A 183 -11.64 -17.40 7.25
C LEU A 183 -12.94 -16.63 7.10
N ALA A 184 -13.63 -16.79 5.97
CA ALA A 184 -15.02 -16.39 5.79
C ALA A 184 -15.90 -17.61 5.51
N CYS A 185 -17.01 -17.71 6.22
CA CYS A 185 -18.03 -18.75 6.05
C CYS A 185 -19.35 -18.09 5.66
N GLN A 186 -19.75 -18.24 4.41
CA GLN A 186 -21.07 -17.85 3.91
C GLN A 186 -22.02 -19.04 4.15
N TYR A 187 -22.97 -18.88 5.07
CA TYR A 187 -23.89 -19.95 5.42
C TYR A 187 -25.08 -20.02 4.45
N ALA A 188 -25.63 -21.23 4.29
CA ALA A 188 -26.73 -21.50 3.39
C ALA A 188 -27.97 -20.66 3.71
N VAL A 189 -28.53 -20.06 2.66
CA VAL A 189 -29.79 -19.29 2.64
C VAL A 189 -30.62 -19.71 1.43
N GLY A 190 -31.89 -19.29 1.37
CA GLY A 190 -32.69 -19.44 0.15
C GLY A 190 -31.98 -18.81 -1.04
N GLN A 191 -32.02 -19.46 -2.20
CA GLN A 191 -31.28 -19.03 -3.40
C GLN A 191 -31.64 -17.60 -3.80
N GLU A 192 -32.90 -17.23 -3.61
CA GLU A 192 -33.47 -15.90 -3.85
C GLU A 192 -32.88 -14.79 -2.95
N TYR A 193 -32.33 -15.15 -1.78
CA TYR A 193 -31.72 -14.23 -0.82
C TYR A 193 -30.19 -14.25 -0.83
N TYR A 194 -29.57 -15.23 -1.49
CA TYR A 194 -28.11 -15.36 -1.47
C TYR A 194 -27.42 -14.13 -2.10
N LEU A 195 -27.89 -13.69 -3.27
CA LEU A 195 -27.27 -12.56 -3.97
C LEU A 195 -27.65 -11.19 -3.39
N SER A 196 -28.69 -11.08 -2.56
CA SER A 196 -28.93 -9.83 -1.81
C SER A 196 -27.95 -9.70 -0.64
N LEU A 197 -27.55 -10.82 -0.03
CA LEU A 197 -26.54 -10.84 1.03
C LEU A 197 -25.12 -10.72 0.48
N PHE A 198 -24.82 -11.48 -0.58
CA PHE A 198 -23.51 -11.56 -1.22
C PHE A 198 -23.66 -11.26 -2.73
N PRO A 199 -23.72 -9.98 -3.13
CA PRO A 199 -23.88 -9.58 -4.54
C PRO A 199 -22.81 -10.19 -5.46
N ASN A 200 -21.59 -10.32 -4.95
CA ASN A 200 -20.45 -10.92 -5.63
C ASN A 200 -20.33 -12.44 -5.42
N GLY A 201 -21.23 -13.06 -4.65
CA GLY A 201 -21.26 -14.50 -4.35
C GLY A 201 -19.93 -15.04 -3.82
N ILE A 202 -19.38 -16.07 -4.48
CA ILE A 202 -18.08 -16.64 -4.10
C ILE A 202 -16.93 -15.63 -4.19
N ASN A 203 -17.08 -14.61 -5.05
CA ASN A 203 -16.11 -13.55 -5.28
C ASN A 203 -16.31 -12.34 -4.35
N THR A 204 -17.21 -12.39 -3.35
CA THR A 204 -17.31 -11.37 -2.30
C THR A 204 -15.93 -11.06 -1.73
N ASN A 205 -15.54 -9.79 -1.76
CA ASN A 205 -14.21 -9.37 -1.34
C ASN A 205 -14.17 -9.25 0.17
N TYR A 206 -13.13 -9.80 0.80
CA TYR A 206 -12.90 -9.64 2.24
C TYR A 206 -11.57 -8.93 2.41
N ARG A 207 -11.61 -7.77 3.07
CA ARG A 207 -10.44 -6.94 3.33
C ARG A 207 -10.30 -6.73 4.82
N VAL A 208 -9.08 -6.58 5.30
CA VAL A 208 -8.81 -6.20 6.69
C VAL A 208 -7.97 -4.94 6.73
N VAL A 209 -8.22 -4.10 7.72
CA VAL A 209 -7.27 -3.05 8.13
C VAL A 209 -6.47 -3.61 9.30
N ALA A 210 -5.15 -3.64 9.17
CA ALA A 210 -4.28 -4.26 10.16
C ALA A 210 -3.02 -3.43 10.44
N ARG A 211 -2.60 -3.44 11.71
CA ARG A 211 -1.24 -3.12 12.12
C ARG A 211 -0.38 -4.36 11.93
N THR A 212 0.61 -4.26 11.07
CA THR A 212 1.29 -5.46 10.52
C THR A 212 2.58 -5.77 11.26
N SER A 213 3.75 -5.64 10.63
CA SER A 213 5.02 -6.09 11.21
C SER A 213 5.36 -5.38 12.52
N ARG A 214 5.79 -6.15 13.52
CA ARG A 214 6.46 -5.65 14.73
C ARG A 214 7.95 -5.52 14.45
N VAL A 215 8.54 -4.36 14.71
CA VAL A 215 9.93 -4.07 14.37
C VAL A 215 10.72 -3.65 15.60
N LYS A 216 12.02 -3.95 15.60
CA LYS A 216 12.90 -3.59 16.72
C LYS A 216 13.14 -2.08 16.73
N ASN A 217 12.73 -1.42 17.80
CA ASN A 217 13.05 -0.02 18.05
C ASN A 217 14.57 0.12 18.29
N PRO A 218 15.30 0.91 17.49
CA PRO A 218 16.75 1.05 17.63
C PRO A 218 17.19 1.75 18.93
N VAL A 219 16.30 2.51 19.58
CA VAL A 219 16.58 3.24 20.83
C VAL A 219 16.36 2.35 22.05
N THR A 220 15.20 1.70 22.13
CA THR A 220 14.80 0.91 23.32
C THR A 220 15.13 -0.58 23.20
N GLY A 221 15.35 -1.08 21.97
CA GLY A 221 15.52 -2.50 21.68
C GLY A 221 14.22 -3.32 21.73
N ALA A 222 13.08 -2.71 22.05
CA ALA A 222 11.78 -3.38 22.12
C ALA A 222 11.30 -3.79 20.71
N ILE A 223 10.68 -4.97 20.60
CA ILE A 223 10.04 -5.45 19.37
C ILE A 223 8.54 -5.28 19.53
N GLU A 224 8.00 -4.25 18.90
CA GLU A 224 6.59 -3.85 19.00
C GLU A 224 6.13 -3.25 17.66
N TRP A 225 4.85 -2.96 17.52
CA TRP A 225 4.39 -2.22 16.36
C TRP A 225 4.99 -0.82 16.34
N ASN A 226 5.70 -0.50 15.26
CA ASN A 226 6.37 0.77 15.09
C ASN A 226 6.46 1.07 13.58
N ASP A 227 6.02 2.27 13.20
CA ASP A 227 5.93 2.70 11.82
C ASP A 227 6.93 3.82 11.47
N ARG A 228 7.86 4.14 12.37
CA ARG A 228 8.93 5.11 12.10
C ARG A 228 9.84 4.58 11.01
N ALA A 229 10.08 5.40 9.99
CA ALA A 229 10.83 4.99 8.80
C ALA A 229 12.17 4.34 9.13
N ALA A 230 12.95 4.89 10.08
CA ALA A 230 14.22 4.30 10.50
C ALA A 230 14.09 2.88 11.09
N ALA A 231 13.08 2.63 11.94
CA ALA A 231 12.88 1.30 12.53
C ALA A 231 12.43 0.28 11.48
N VAL A 232 11.52 0.69 10.58
CA VAL A 232 11.03 -0.13 9.48
C VAL A 232 12.15 -0.48 8.49
N ILE A 233 12.96 0.50 8.09
CA ILE A 233 14.08 0.27 7.16
C ILE A 233 15.13 -0.65 7.81
N ARG A 234 15.45 -0.46 9.10
CA ARG A 234 16.38 -1.34 9.82
C ARG A 234 15.89 -2.79 9.87
N ASP A 235 14.61 -3.00 10.15
CA ASP A 235 13.99 -4.33 10.11
C ASP A 235 14.12 -4.91 8.70
N TYR A 236 13.68 -4.20 7.68
CA TYR A 236 13.76 -4.66 6.29
C TYR A 236 15.19 -5.00 5.85
N MET A 237 16.19 -4.24 6.30
CA MET A 237 17.59 -4.50 5.96
C MET A 237 18.14 -5.78 6.59
N THR A 238 17.67 -6.15 7.78
CA THR A 238 18.18 -7.30 8.56
C THR A 238 17.28 -8.53 8.42
N HIS A 239 16.02 -8.35 8.05
CA HIS A 239 15.01 -9.40 8.04
C HIS A 239 15.28 -10.48 6.98
N ALA A 240 14.89 -11.72 7.28
CA ALA A 240 15.03 -12.88 6.40
C ALA A 240 14.23 -12.75 5.08
N ASP A 241 13.19 -11.93 5.07
CA ASP A 241 12.35 -11.63 3.91
C ASP A 241 12.67 -10.26 3.27
N GLY A 242 13.79 -9.63 3.65
CA GLY A 242 14.24 -8.35 3.10
C GLY A 242 15.65 -8.45 2.51
N MET A 243 16.55 -7.56 2.91
CA MET A 243 17.93 -7.52 2.38
C MET A 243 18.87 -8.57 2.99
N ARG A 244 18.50 -9.19 4.12
CA ARG A 244 19.28 -10.24 4.81
C ARG A 244 20.71 -9.82 5.17
N LEU A 245 20.91 -8.54 5.48
CA LEU A 245 22.21 -8.04 5.91
C LEU A 245 22.49 -8.50 7.36
N PRO A 246 23.74 -8.84 7.69
CA PRO A 246 24.07 -9.31 9.03
C PRO A 246 23.91 -8.19 10.08
N GLU A 247 23.30 -8.51 11.22
CA GLU A 247 23.07 -7.59 12.36
C GLU A 247 24.37 -6.91 12.85
N SER A 248 25.54 -7.54 12.62
CA SER A 248 26.86 -6.98 12.96
C SER A 248 27.15 -5.65 12.27
N LEU A 249 26.55 -5.36 11.11
CA LEU A 249 26.73 -4.08 10.42
C LEU A 249 25.97 -2.93 11.11
N PHE A 250 24.94 -3.23 11.91
CA PHE A 250 24.03 -2.26 12.51
C PHE A 250 24.27 -2.07 14.02
N THR A 251 25.20 -2.84 14.58
CA THR A 251 25.48 -2.92 16.02
C THR A 251 26.88 -2.41 16.37
N THR A 252 27.66 -1.96 15.38
CA THR A 252 28.88 -1.20 15.67
C THR A 252 28.51 0.09 16.40
N PRO A 253 29.38 0.63 17.29
CA PRO A 253 29.05 1.81 18.08
C PRO A 253 28.59 3.02 17.25
N LEU A 254 29.25 3.28 16.11
CA LEU A 254 28.89 4.42 15.26
C LEU A 254 27.61 4.15 14.46
N ALA A 255 27.44 2.92 13.94
CA ALA A 255 26.21 2.57 13.22
C ALA A 255 25.00 2.64 14.14
N HIS A 256 25.08 2.07 15.34
CA HIS A 256 23.99 2.08 16.30
C HIS A 256 23.59 3.52 16.70
N ALA A 257 24.57 4.39 16.96
CA ALA A 257 24.32 5.79 17.28
C ALA A 257 23.58 6.52 16.13
N GLY A 258 24.01 6.30 14.88
CA GLY A 258 23.35 6.91 13.73
C GLY A 258 21.93 6.37 13.48
N TRP A 259 21.66 5.08 13.73
CA TRP A 259 20.30 4.53 13.68
C TRP A 259 19.39 5.12 14.77
N VAL A 260 19.92 5.37 15.96
CA VAL A 260 19.20 6.05 17.05
C VAL A 260 18.88 7.49 16.64
N GLU A 261 19.83 8.21 16.05
CA GLU A 261 19.62 9.56 15.54
C GLU A 261 18.56 9.61 14.43
N ALA A 262 18.65 8.73 13.43
CA ALA A 262 17.67 8.62 12.36
C ALA A 262 16.26 8.29 12.90
N TYR A 263 16.17 7.45 13.93
CA TYR A 263 14.91 7.16 14.60
C TYR A 263 14.33 8.39 15.30
N ASN A 264 15.14 9.11 16.06
CA ASN A 264 14.72 10.34 16.73
C ASN A 264 14.21 11.37 15.72
N ARG A 265 14.96 11.60 14.63
CA ARG A 265 14.54 12.47 13.52
C ARG A 265 13.23 12.02 12.87
N SER A 266 13.05 10.71 12.65
CA SER A 266 11.79 10.15 12.11
C SER A 266 10.60 10.39 13.05
N ASN A 267 10.84 10.42 14.36
CA ASN A 267 9.83 10.56 15.41
C ASN A 267 9.57 12.01 15.83
N GLU A 268 10.31 12.99 15.29
CA GLU A 268 10.06 14.40 15.57
C GLU A 268 8.62 14.78 15.22
N ALA A 269 7.96 15.49 16.14
CA ALA A 269 6.59 15.96 15.92
C ALA A 269 6.60 17.17 14.98
N VAL A 270 5.87 17.06 13.87
CA VAL A 270 5.67 18.11 12.87
C VAL A 270 4.21 18.55 12.93
N ALA A 271 3.98 19.85 13.08
CA ALA A 271 2.64 20.42 13.17
C ALA A 271 1.88 20.33 11.84
N LEU A 272 0.58 20.06 11.94
CA LEU A 272 -0.34 19.95 10.80
C LEU A 272 -1.20 21.21 10.63
N ALA A 273 -1.64 21.50 9.41
CA ALA A 273 -2.51 22.64 9.10
C ALA A 273 -3.86 22.56 9.84
N ALA A 274 -4.43 21.36 9.93
CA ALA A 274 -5.68 21.09 10.63
C ALA A 274 -5.56 21.07 12.18
N GLY A 275 -4.36 21.35 12.71
CA GLY A 275 -4.05 21.25 14.13
C GLY A 275 -3.50 19.87 14.54
N GLY A 276 -2.85 19.82 15.69
CA GLY A 276 -2.12 18.63 16.15
C GLY A 276 -0.74 18.49 15.49
N ALA A 277 -0.15 17.31 15.62
CA ALA A 277 1.14 17.00 15.04
C ALA A 277 1.21 15.53 14.63
N GLU A 278 2.00 15.25 13.60
CA GLU A 278 2.37 13.90 13.20
C GLU A 278 3.88 13.70 13.26
N PRO A 279 4.36 12.45 13.37
CA PRO A 279 5.78 12.12 13.25
C PRO A 279 6.34 12.51 11.88
N ARG A 280 7.59 12.97 11.84
CA ARG A 280 8.23 13.46 10.62
C ARG A 280 8.17 12.44 9.47
N TYR A 281 8.55 11.19 9.73
CA TYR A 281 8.56 10.14 8.70
C TYR A 281 7.98 8.83 9.21
N ARG A 282 6.86 8.45 8.62
CA ARG A 282 6.22 7.14 8.78
C ARG A 282 6.33 6.34 7.49
N LEU A 283 6.33 5.02 7.59
CA LEU A 283 6.45 4.13 6.44
C LEU A 283 5.43 3.01 6.51
N TRP A 284 4.41 3.08 5.65
CA TRP A 284 3.36 2.06 5.53
C TRP A 284 3.39 1.50 4.12
N GLY A 285 3.42 0.20 3.95
CA GLY A 285 3.46 -0.34 2.60
C GLY A 285 3.62 -1.84 2.53
N SER A 286 3.47 -2.34 1.32
CA SER A 286 3.50 -3.76 1.01
C SER A 286 4.55 -4.04 -0.05
N TYR A 287 5.17 -5.21 0.04
CA TYR A 287 6.05 -5.72 -1.01
C TYR A 287 5.91 -7.24 -1.14
N GLN A 288 6.03 -7.73 -2.36
CA GLN A 288 6.02 -9.15 -2.66
C GLN A 288 7.44 -9.71 -2.46
N LEU A 289 7.55 -10.94 -1.96
CA LEU A 289 8.86 -11.54 -1.64
C LEU A 289 9.68 -11.92 -2.89
N ASN A 290 9.10 -11.82 -4.08
CA ASN A 290 9.78 -11.97 -5.37
C ASN A 290 10.25 -10.63 -5.96
N GLU A 291 9.92 -9.49 -5.35
CA GLU A 291 10.48 -8.19 -5.75
C GLU A 291 11.97 -8.14 -5.43
N ARG A 292 12.73 -7.39 -6.25
CA ARG A 292 14.15 -7.17 -5.99
C ARG A 292 14.31 -6.36 -4.70
N PRO A 293 15.06 -6.86 -3.69
CA PRO A 293 15.10 -6.19 -2.40
C PRO A 293 15.62 -4.75 -2.41
N ALA A 294 16.53 -4.44 -3.33
CA ALA A 294 17.08 -3.09 -3.53
C ALA A 294 16.03 -2.09 -4.04
N ASP A 295 15.07 -2.53 -4.85
CA ASP A 295 14.03 -1.64 -5.40
C ASP A 295 13.03 -1.27 -4.30
N VAL A 296 12.64 -2.24 -3.46
CA VAL A 296 11.81 -2.00 -2.27
C VAL A 296 12.52 -1.04 -1.29
N LEU A 297 13.81 -1.24 -1.02
CA LEU A 297 14.60 -0.32 -0.19
C LEU A 297 14.63 1.09 -0.78
N GLY A 298 14.79 1.22 -2.10
CA GLY A 298 14.74 2.51 -2.80
C GLY A 298 13.41 3.23 -2.59
N ARG A 299 12.28 2.51 -2.66
CA ARG A 299 10.94 3.06 -2.36
C ARG A 299 10.84 3.55 -0.91
N MET A 300 11.37 2.77 0.03
CA MET A 300 11.38 3.12 1.44
C MET A 300 12.21 4.38 1.72
N LEU A 301 13.41 4.47 1.16
CA LEU A 301 14.30 5.62 1.32
C LEU A 301 13.70 6.90 0.71
N ALA A 302 13.03 6.80 -0.46
CA ALA A 302 12.35 7.93 -1.08
C ALA A 302 11.25 8.54 -0.18
N CYS A 303 10.53 7.71 0.58
CA CYS A 303 9.44 8.16 1.45
C CYS A 303 9.90 8.80 2.78
N CYS A 304 11.22 8.92 3.00
CA CYS A 304 11.78 9.54 4.20
C CYS A 304 13.04 10.38 3.93
N ASP A 305 13.32 10.68 2.67
CA ASP A 305 14.55 11.37 2.26
C ASP A 305 15.84 10.69 2.79
N GLY A 306 15.82 9.36 2.82
CA GLY A 306 16.83 8.52 3.46
C GLY A 306 18.04 8.23 2.57
N ARG A 307 19.22 8.13 3.19
CA ARG A 307 20.48 7.70 2.58
C ARG A 307 21.20 6.72 3.49
N LEU A 308 21.70 5.62 2.93
CA LEU A 308 22.60 4.72 3.65
C LEU A 308 24.02 5.27 3.66
N VAL A 309 24.65 5.29 4.83
CA VAL A 309 25.99 5.83 5.04
C VAL A 309 26.87 4.78 5.72
N PRO A 310 27.97 4.33 5.09
CA PRO A 310 28.92 3.45 5.76
C PRO A 310 29.64 4.20 6.87
N THR A 311 29.81 3.57 8.03
CA THR A 311 30.51 4.17 9.17
C THR A 311 32.00 3.76 9.17
N PRO A 312 32.90 4.61 9.70
CA PRO A 312 34.34 4.31 9.74
C PRO A 312 34.72 3.04 10.49
N ASP A 313 33.87 2.56 11.40
CA ASP A 313 34.05 1.31 12.14
C ASP A 313 33.58 0.06 11.37
N GLY A 314 33.26 0.20 10.07
CA GLY A 314 32.83 -0.89 9.20
C GLY A 314 31.35 -1.23 9.29
N GLY A 315 30.57 -0.45 10.04
CA GLY A 315 29.12 -0.54 10.10
C GLY A 315 28.39 0.22 8.99
N LEU A 316 27.07 0.26 9.09
CA LEU A 316 26.17 0.93 8.17
C LEU A 316 25.08 1.66 8.96
N THR A 317 24.96 2.97 8.74
CA THR A 317 23.90 3.81 9.33
C THR A 317 22.92 4.32 8.28
N LEU A 318 21.81 4.85 8.74
CA LEU A 318 20.85 5.63 7.97
C LEU A 318 21.01 7.11 8.32
N ASP A 319 21.12 7.96 7.32
CA ASP A 319 20.85 9.39 7.43
C ASP A 319 19.45 9.65 6.85
N ILE A 320 18.65 10.47 7.54
CA ILE A 320 17.24 10.72 7.20
C ILE A 320 16.98 12.22 7.14
N GLY A 321 16.08 12.65 6.26
CA GLY A 321 15.87 14.06 5.91
C GLY A 321 15.52 14.97 7.07
N ALA A 322 16.53 15.60 7.66
CA ALA A 322 16.35 16.66 8.63
C ALA A 322 17.50 17.64 8.46
N TRP A 323 17.24 18.92 8.70
CA TRP A 323 18.31 19.90 8.67
C TRP A 323 19.27 19.69 9.83
N SER A 324 20.55 19.64 9.51
CA SER A 324 21.65 19.79 10.46
C SER A 324 22.62 20.82 9.89
N GLU A 325 23.07 21.77 10.71
CA GLU A 325 24.09 22.73 10.27
C GLU A 325 25.36 21.95 9.86
N PRO A 326 25.93 22.19 8.66
CA PRO A 326 27.13 21.50 8.22
C PRO A 326 28.30 21.70 9.17
N SER A 327 28.87 20.60 9.66
CA SER A 327 30.10 20.60 10.45
C SER A 327 31.34 20.86 9.57
N VAL A 328 31.28 20.45 8.31
CA VAL A 328 32.38 20.54 7.35
C VAL A 328 32.26 21.79 6.50
N VAL A 329 33.30 22.63 6.55
CA VAL A 329 33.45 23.82 5.73
C VAL A 329 34.67 23.67 4.83
N LEU A 330 34.44 23.59 3.52
CA LEU A 330 35.49 23.58 2.51
C LEU A 330 35.73 25.00 2.02
N THR A 331 36.88 25.56 2.36
CA THR A 331 37.34 26.87 1.89
C THR A 331 38.08 26.74 0.55
N GLY A 332 38.40 27.88 -0.08
CA GLY A 332 39.17 27.88 -1.34
C GLY A 332 40.52 27.18 -1.29
N GLU A 333 41.12 27.01 -0.11
CA GLU A 333 42.37 26.24 0.07
C GLU A 333 42.19 24.73 -0.12
N ALA A 334 40.98 24.21 0.14
CA ALA A 334 40.67 22.81 -0.05
C ALA A 334 40.41 22.47 -1.54
N ILE A 335 40.05 23.46 -2.35
CA ILE A 335 39.62 23.27 -3.75
C ILE A 335 40.81 23.37 -4.70
N THR A 336 41.09 22.29 -5.41
CA THR A 336 42.19 22.19 -6.41
C THR A 336 41.69 22.40 -7.84
N GLY A 337 40.39 22.24 -8.08
CA GLY A 337 39.77 22.48 -9.36
C GLY A 337 38.25 22.34 -9.27
N PHE A 338 37.55 22.69 -10.34
CA PHE A 338 36.10 22.55 -10.40
C PHE A 338 35.65 22.37 -11.86
N SER A 339 34.50 21.74 -12.04
CA SER A 339 33.83 21.56 -13.32
C SER A 339 32.33 21.72 -13.15
N GLU A 340 31.64 22.14 -14.21
CA GLU A 340 30.18 22.27 -14.24
C GLU A 340 29.59 23.15 -13.11
N VAL A 341 30.40 24.09 -12.61
CA VAL A 341 29.92 25.06 -11.61
C VAL A 341 29.01 26.06 -12.30
N GLY A 342 27.74 26.04 -11.94
CA GLY A 342 26.70 26.87 -12.53
C GLY A 342 25.74 27.41 -11.47
N ARG A 343 25.11 28.56 -11.77
CA ARG A 343 23.95 29.05 -11.03
C ARG A 343 22.70 28.46 -11.63
N GLY A 344 21.89 27.78 -10.82
CA GLY A 344 20.72 27.08 -11.35
C GLY A 344 21.08 25.81 -12.10
N ARG A 345 20.03 25.08 -12.48
CA ARG A 345 20.08 24.12 -13.58
C ARG A 345 19.60 24.79 -14.86
N ASP A 346 19.89 24.16 -16.00
CA ASP A 346 19.37 24.62 -17.28
C ASP A 346 17.84 24.52 -17.29
N VAL A 347 17.18 25.45 -18.00
CA VAL A 347 15.72 25.63 -18.02
C VAL A 347 15.01 24.32 -18.37
N MET A 348 15.57 23.57 -19.34
CA MET A 348 15.07 22.27 -19.81
C MET A 348 15.12 21.14 -18.77
N THR A 349 15.80 21.35 -17.64
CA THR A 349 15.99 20.36 -16.56
C THR A 349 15.45 20.83 -15.22
N SER A 350 14.98 22.07 -15.15
CA SER A 350 14.27 22.63 -13.99
C SER A 350 12.81 22.20 -14.04
N ALA A 351 12.22 21.82 -12.90
CA ALA A 351 10.79 21.55 -12.83
C ALA A 351 10.11 22.73 -12.15
N ASN A 352 9.03 23.26 -12.73
CA ASN A 352 8.22 24.31 -12.12
C ASN A 352 6.97 23.78 -11.39
N THR A 353 6.70 22.48 -11.53
CA THR A 353 5.66 21.77 -10.79
C THR A 353 6.19 20.41 -10.32
N ILE A 354 6.03 20.08 -9.05
CA ILE A 354 6.22 18.72 -8.53
C ILE A 354 4.85 18.11 -8.29
N ARG A 355 4.61 16.94 -8.87
CA ARG A 355 3.43 16.12 -8.61
C ARG A 355 3.88 14.88 -7.86
N ALA A 356 3.08 14.45 -6.89
CA ALA A 356 3.39 13.22 -6.18
C ALA A 356 2.16 12.42 -5.80
N THR A 357 2.30 11.10 -5.82
CA THR A 357 1.32 10.18 -5.26
C THR A 357 1.74 9.75 -3.85
N PHE A 358 0.77 9.52 -2.97
CA PHE A 358 0.99 9.02 -1.61
C PHE A 358 -0.10 8.01 -1.23
N LEU A 359 0.12 7.28 -0.13
CA LEU A 359 -0.89 6.37 0.42
C LEU A 359 -1.83 7.16 1.32
N ASP A 360 -3.11 7.20 0.98
CA ASP A 360 -4.12 7.93 1.76
C ASP A 360 -5.06 6.97 2.51
N PRO A 361 -4.96 6.88 3.85
CA PRO A 361 -5.85 6.05 4.65
C PRO A 361 -7.32 6.49 4.61
N SER A 362 -7.61 7.76 4.29
CA SER A 362 -8.98 8.27 4.16
C SER A 362 -9.63 7.88 2.83
N GLN A 363 -8.83 7.70 1.77
CA GLN A 363 -9.25 7.23 0.46
C GLN A 363 -9.13 5.72 0.36
N ASP A 364 -9.64 5.01 1.36
CA ASP A 364 -9.63 3.54 1.38
C ASP A 364 -8.22 2.92 1.26
N TYR A 365 -7.15 3.59 1.72
CA TYR A 365 -5.74 3.15 1.59
C TYR A 365 -5.26 3.03 0.13
N GLN A 366 -5.78 3.85 -0.76
CA GLN A 366 -5.36 3.88 -2.16
C GLN A 366 -4.22 4.86 -2.40
N SER A 367 -3.53 4.70 -3.54
CA SER A 367 -2.62 5.72 -4.06
C SER A 367 -3.42 6.93 -4.54
N THR A 368 -3.21 8.09 -3.93
CA THR A 368 -3.88 9.34 -4.32
C THR A 368 -2.86 10.43 -4.63
N ASP A 369 -3.21 11.33 -5.54
CA ASP A 369 -2.40 12.49 -5.86
C ASP A 369 -2.41 13.49 -4.70
N ALA A 370 -1.23 13.95 -4.31
CA ALA A 370 -1.09 15.11 -3.43
C ALA A 370 -1.31 16.39 -4.24
N ASP A 371 -1.82 17.42 -3.56
CA ASP A 371 -1.85 18.79 -4.08
C ASP A 371 -0.48 19.17 -4.68
N PRO A 372 -0.42 19.57 -5.96
CA PRO A 372 0.85 19.87 -6.63
C PRO A 372 1.64 20.97 -5.93
N TRP A 373 2.97 20.83 -5.91
CA TRP A 373 3.86 21.90 -5.49
C TRP A 373 4.30 22.69 -6.73
N ALA A 374 3.63 23.80 -7.01
CA ALA A 374 3.86 24.60 -8.22
C ALA A 374 4.28 26.03 -7.90
N ASP A 375 5.12 26.59 -8.77
CA ASP A 375 5.35 28.03 -8.87
C ASP A 375 4.42 28.58 -9.96
N GLU A 376 3.29 29.15 -9.56
CA GLU A 376 2.23 29.60 -10.46
C GLU A 376 2.71 30.69 -11.45
N ASP A 377 3.64 31.55 -11.01
CA ASP A 377 4.21 32.60 -11.85
C ASP A 377 5.10 31.98 -12.94
N ALA A 378 5.97 31.04 -12.55
CA ALA A 378 6.82 30.32 -13.50
C ALA A 378 6.04 29.44 -14.48
N VAL A 379 4.93 28.83 -14.03
CA VAL A 379 4.00 28.08 -14.88
C VAL A 379 3.31 29.00 -15.89
N SER A 380 2.92 30.20 -15.47
CA SER A 380 2.27 31.18 -16.36
C SER A 380 3.22 31.72 -17.44
N GLU A 381 4.50 31.88 -17.11
CA GLU A 381 5.51 32.39 -18.05
C GLU A 381 6.03 31.33 -19.03
N ARG A 382 6.27 30.10 -18.56
CA ARG A 382 6.97 29.05 -19.33
C ARG A 382 6.10 27.88 -19.76
N GLY A 383 4.88 27.75 -19.22
CA GLY A 383 4.07 26.54 -19.31
C GLY A 383 4.46 25.51 -18.25
N GLU A 384 3.65 24.46 -18.06
CA GLU A 384 3.88 23.45 -17.03
C GLU A 384 5.02 22.48 -17.39
N GLU A 385 6.04 22.42 -16.53
CA GLU A 385 7.15 21.48 -16.56
C GLU A 385 7.12 20.65 -15.28
N ALA A 386 6.36 19.56 -15.34
CA ALA A 386 6.10 18.70 -14.20
C ALA A 386 7.19 17.64 -13.99
N LYS A 387 7.55 17.41 -12.73
CA LYS A 387 8.30 16.24 -12.28
C LYS A 387 7.40 15.39 -11.39
N ASP A 388 7.13 14.17 -11.84
CA ASP A 388 6.33 13.20 -11.10
C ASP A 388 7.21 12.36 -10.16
N VAL A 389 6.78 12.23 -8.91
CA VAL A 389 7.46 11.43 -7.89
C VAL A 389 6.43 10.52 -7.19
N GLN A 390 6.84 9.33 -6.76
CA GLN A 390 5.94 8.39 -6.10
C GLN A 390 6.37 8.16 -4.66
N PHE A 391 5.50 8.50 -3.72
CA PHE A 391 5.66 8.30 -2.28
C PHE A 391 4.60 7.33 -1.74
N ASN A 392 4.34 6.26 -2.46
CA ASN A 392 3.27 5.29 -2.16
C ASN A 392 3.45 4.53 -0.83
N MET A 393 4.56 4.76 -0.11
CA MET A 393 4.75 4.26 1.27
C MET A 393 4.65 5.35 2.35
N ALA A 394 4.39 6.60 1.96
CA ALA A 394 4.14 7.71 2.87
C ALA A 394 2.62 7.77 3.18
N PRO A 395 2.19 7.63 4.45
CA PRO A 395 0.78 7.45 4.80
C PRO A 395 0.04 8.76 5.12
N SER A 396 0.53 9.90 4.60
CA SER A 396 0.01 11.22 4.96
C SER A 396 0.32 12.23 3.86
N HIS A 397 -0.67 13.08 3.56
CA HIS A 397 -0.54 14.18 2.61
C HIS A 397 0.52 15.20 3.06
N SER A 398 0.54 15.56 4.35
CA SER A 398 1.54 16.48 4.91
C SER A 398 2.96 15.92 4.80
N GLN A 399 3.16 14.61 5.03
CA GLN A 399 4.45 13.96 4.80
C GLN A 399 4.86 14.01 3.32
N ALA A 400 3.92 13.73 2.40
CA ALA A 400 4.19 13.80 0.96
C ALA A 400 4.58 15.22 0.52
N ARG A 401 3.87 16.25 0.99
CA ARG A 401 4.14 17.66 0.69
C ARG A 401 5.50 18.13 1.20
N ARG A 402 5.93 17.65 2.37
CA ARG A 402 7.29 17.88 2.89
C ARG A 402 8.37 17.26 2.00
N LEU A 403 8.14 16.05 1.47
CA LEU A 403 9.07 15.42 0.52
C LEU A 403 9.05 16.13 -0.84
N MET A 404 7.88 16.59 -1.31
CA MET A 404 7.76 17.39 -2.54
C MET A 404 8.54 18.70 -2.45
N LYS A 405 8.50 19.38 -1.29
CA LYS A 405 9.32 20.56 -1.03
C LYS A 405 10.81 20.26 -1.18
N LEU A 406 11.30 19.14 -0.66
CA LEU A 406 12.70 18.76 -0.83
C LEU A 406 13.02 18.51 -2.31
N GLU A 407 12.16 17.80 -3.03
CA GLU A 407 12.32 17.57 -4.47
C GLU A 407 12.27 18.84 -5.30
N TRP A 408 11.49 19.85 -4.88
CA TRP A 408 11.47 21.18 -5.47
C TRP A 408 12.83 21.87 -5.38
N PHE A 409 13.44 21.90 -4.20
CA PHE A 409 14.77 22.50 -4.01
C PHE A 409 15.87 21.73 -4.77
N ARG A 410 15.73 20.41 -4.93
CA ARG A 410 16.64 19.60 -5.76
C ARG A 410 16.46 19.82 -7.25
N ALA A 411 15.25 20.15 -7.69
CA ALA A 411 14.96 20.50 -9.09
C ALA A 411 15.44 21.93 -9.41
N ASN A 412 15.40 22.83 -8.41
CA ASN A 412 15.72 24.25 -8.54
C ASN A 412 16.88 24.70 -7.61
N PRO A 413 18.07 24.06 -7.68
CA PRO A 413 19.20 24.44 -6.84
C PRO A 413 19.79 25.79 -7.30
N SER A 414 20.04 26.71 -6.38
CA SER A 414 20.75 27.97 -6.64
C SER A 414 22.15 27.77 -7.24
N TRP A 415 22.84 26.69 -6.86
CA TRP A 415 24.16 26.32 -7.36
C TRP A 415 24.25 24.83 -7.61
N VAL A 416 24.91 24.45 -8.70
CA VAL A 416 25.37 23.08 -8.96
C VAL A 416 26.85 23.12 -9.26
N GLY A 417 27.56 22.03 -9.00
CA GLY A 417 28.96 21.95 -9.37
C GLY A 417 29.62 20.65 -8.98
N THR A 418 30.77 20.40 -9.60
CA THR A 418 31.70 19.34 -9.21
C THR A 418 33.00 19.98 -8.77
N PHE A 419 33.42 19.74 -7.52
CA PHE A 419 34.65 20.29 -6.96
C PHE A 419 35.69 19.19 -6.79
N ASN A 420 36.89 19.41 -7.33
CA ASN A 420 38.06 18.64 -7.00
C ASN A 420 38.75 19.28 -5.81
N THR A 421 39.12 18.45 -4.85
CA THR A 421 39.69 18.89 -3.58
C THR A 421 41.01 18.19 -3.30
N ASN A 422 41.84 18.80 -2.46
CA ASN A 422 42.97 18.13 -1.84
C ASN A 422 42.48 17.19 -0.70
N LEU A 423 43.41 16.71 0.14
CA LEU A 423 43.07 15.80 1.25
C LEU A 423 42.09 16.40 2.28
N MET A 424 41.93 17.73 2.36
CA MET A 424 40.94 18.35 3.24
C MET A 424 39.50 18.00 2.84
N GLY A 425 39.25 17.77 1.55
CA GLY A 425 37.92 17.36 1.07
C GLY A 425 37.48 15.98 1.54
N LEU A 426 38.40 15.16 2.06
CA LEU A 426 38.04 13.87 2.68
C LEU A 426 37.12 14.03 3.90
N ALA A 427 37.13 15.18 4.55
CA ALA A 427 36.20 15.47 5.64
C ALA A 427 34.73 15.43 5.21
N ALA A 428 34.43 15.68 3.92
CA ALA A 428 33.08 15.60 3.38
C ALA A 428 32.59 14.15 3.15
N PHE A 429 33.45 13.14 3.34
CA PHE A 429 33.07 11.75 3.13
C PHE A 429 32.03 11.29 4.17
N GLY A 430 30.89 10.80 3.70
CA GLY A 430 29.78 10.36 4.55
C GLY A 430 28.85 11.48 5.01
N GLU A 431 29.21 12.74 4.76
CA GLU A 431 28.36 13.88 5.08
C GLU A 431 27.24 14.06 4.03
N ARG A 432 26.06 14.45 4.51
CA ARG A 432 24.93 14.84 3.65
C ARG A 432 25.09 16.27 3.16
N LEU A 433 25.36 17.18 4.09
CA LEU A 433 25.41 18.62 3.86
C LEU A 433 26.81 19.14 4.20
N ILE A 434 27.39 19.90 3.28
CA ILE A 434 28.68 20.59 3.47
C ILE A 434 28.53 22.06 3.14
N ARG A 435 29.35 22.92 3.76
CA ARG A 435 29.43 24.33 3.39
C ARG A 435 30.64 24.54 2.49
N ILE A 436 30.45 25.18 1.33
CA ILE A 436 31.55 25.57 0.45
C ILE A 436 31.68 27.09 0.48
N GLN A 437 32.89 27.56 0.76
CA GLN A 437 33.27 28.96 0.77
C GLN A 437 34.33 29.21 -0.29
N TYR A 438 33.90 29.77 -1.41
CA TYR A 438 34.76 30.08 -2.54
C TYR A 438 34.57 31.55 -2.98
N PRO A 439 35.32 32.49 -2.35
CA PRO A 439 35.14 33.93 -2.57
C PRO A 439 35.28 34.38 -4.02
N LEU A 440 36.14 33.71 -4.81
CA LEU A 440 36.37 34.01 -6.23
C LEU A 440 35.09 33.93 -7.09
N PHE A 441 34.14 33.07 -6.71
CA PHE A 441 32.83 32.97 -7.37
C PHE A 441 31.67 33.52 -6.53
N GLY A 442 31.98 34.14 -5.39
CA GLY A 442 30.96 34.61 -4.45
C GLY A 442 30.13 33.48 -3.83
N ILE A 443 30.70 32.27 -3.73
CA ILE A 443 30.00 31.11 -3.15
C ILE A 443 30.24 31.11 -1.64
N ASN A 444 29.16 31.17 -0.87
CA ASN A 444 29.14 30.87 0.56
C ASN A 444 27.78 30.24 0.88
N SER A 445 27.64 28.98 0.49
CA SER A 445 26.35 28.27 0.51
C SER A 445 26.50 26.87 1.09
N VAL A 446 25.39 26.34 1.57
CA VAL A 446 25.27 24.93 1.96
C VAL A 446 24.89 24.10 0.75
N PHE A 447 25.54 22.95 0.64
CA PHE A 447 25.43 22.04 -0.48
C PHE A 447 25.11 20.63 0.02
N GLU A 448 24.17 19.96 -0.64
CA GLU A 448 23.95 18.53 -0.54
C GLU A 448 24.99 17.79 -1.40
N VAL A 449 25.65 16.78 -0.81
CA VAL A 449 26.62 15.92 -1.49
C VAL A 449 25.89 14.83 -2.25
N LEU A 450 26.00 14.85 -3.57
CA LEU A 450 25.36 13.90 -4.49
C LEU A 450 26.24 12.68 -4.76
N ASP A 451 27.52 12.93 -5.00
CA ASP A 451 28.50 11.90 -5.30
C ASP A 451 29.86 12.29 -4.73
N PHE A 452 30.62 11.28 -4.31
CA PHE A 452 31.94 11.44 -3.72
C PHE A 452 32.88 10.37 -4.30
N LYS A 453 33.97 10.81 -4.93
CA LYS A 453 34.96 9.93 -5.56
C LYS A 453 36.35 10.25 -5.05
N PHE A 454 37.11 9.22 -4.67
CA PHE A 454 38.52 9.38 -4.33
C PHE A 454 39.37 9.62 -5.59
N ILE A 455 40.26 10.60 -5.54
CA ILE A 455 41.25 10.86 -6.59
C ILE A 455 42.52 10.12 -6.23
N LEU A 456 42.86 9.10 -7.03
CA LEU A 456 44.06 8.29 -6.86
C LEU A 456 45.09 8.65 -7.93
N GLY A 457 46.31 8.96 -7.50
CA GLY A 457 47.45 9.22 -8.37
C GLY A 457 48.22 7.96 -8.76
N GLU A 458 49.38 8.17 -9.39
CA GLU A 458 50.30 7.09 -9.74
C GLU A 458 50.69 6.26 -8.51
N GLY A 459 50.71 4.93 -8.66
CA GLY A 459 50.95 3.99 -7.55
C GLY A 459 49.78 3.84 -6.57
N GLY A 460 48.59 4.39 -6.86
CA GLY A 460 47.41 4.25 -6.02
C GLY A 460 47.39 5.16 -4.78
N ILE A 461 48.23 6.20 -4.78
CA ILE A 461 48.33 7.17 -3.68
C ILE A 461 47.11 8.09 -3.72
N LEU A 462 46.41 8.23 -2.59
CA LEU A 462 45.30 9.16 -2.46
C LEU A 462 45.78 10.62 -2.53
N GLN A 463 45.28 11.38 -3.50
CA GLN A 463 45.64 12.78 -3.72
C GLN A 463 44.54 13.76 -3.28
N GLY A 464 43.29 13.30 -3.20
CA GLY A 464 42.15 14.15 -2.84
C GLY A 464 40.81 13.50 -3.17
N ALA A 465 39.78 14.32 -3.37
CA ALA A 465 38.44 13.85 -3.71
C ALA A 465 37.72 14.74 -4.71
N THR A 466 36.91 14.14 -5.56
CA THR A 466 35.91 14.81 -6.41
C THR A 466 34.56 14.73 -5.72
N ILE A 467 33.92 15.87 -5.52
CA ILE A 467 32.64 15.99 -4.81
C ILE A 467 31.63 16.66 -5.75
N GLN A 468 30.58 15.93 -6.11
CA GLN A 468 29.44 16.49 -6.86
C GLN A 468 28.41 17.02 -5.88
N VAL A 469 27.96 18.25 -6.10
CA VAL A 469 27.11 18.96 -5.17
C VAL A 469 25.99 19.74 -5.85
N GLN A 470 24.92 19.96 -5.09
CA GLN A 470 23.88 20.93 -5.41
C GLN A 470 23.50 21.72 -4.16
N SER A 471 23.16 22.99 -4.30
CA SER A 471 22.82 23.83 -3.14
C SER A 471 21.54 23.33 -2.47
N MET A 472 21.58 23.22 -1.15
CA MET A 472 20.43 22.81 -0.35
C MET A 472 20.35 23.72 0.89
N PRO A 473 19.52 24.78 0.84
CA PRO A 473 19.43 25.74 1.94
C PRO A 473 18.62 25.17 3.10
N GLN A 474 18.74 25.81 4.28
CA GLN A 474 17.97 25.45 5.47
C GLN A 474 16.46 25.50 5.23
N ASP A 475 16.01 26.47 4.45
CA ASP A 475 14.60 26.72 4.11
C ASP A 475 13.93 25.51 3.44
N ALA A 476 14.71 24.63 2.80
CA ALA A 476 14.21 23.39 2.21
C ALA A 476 13.61 22.44 3.26
N TYR A 477 14.14 22.47 4.48
CA TYR A 477 13.76 21.58 5.59
C TYR A 477 12.88 22.25 6.65
N GLN A 478 12.77 23.58 6.62
CA GLN A 478 11.82 24.30 7.48
C GLN A 478 10.40 24.05 6.98
N TRP A 479 9.47 23.71 7.88
CA TRP A 479 8.09 23.43 7.52
C TRP A 479 7.16 24.45 8.16
N ASP A 480 6.30 25.04 7.34
CA ASP A 480 5.17 25.86 7.79
C ASP A 480 3.87 25.09 7.46
N PRO A 481 2.97 24.87 8.42
CA PRO A 481 1.70 24.19 8.18
C PRO A 481 0.87 24.78 7.04
N SER A 482 0.99 26.07 6.74
CA SER A 482 0.32 26.69 5.58
C SER A 482 0.77 26.12 4.22
N GLN A 483 1.95 25.48 4.17
CA GLN A 483 2.50 24.85 2.96
C GLN A 483 1.94 23.43 2.71
N GLU A 484 1.12 22.90 3.63
CA GLU A 484 0.49 21.59 3.49
C GLU A 484 -0.42 21.54 2.25
N GLY A 485 -1.06 22.64 1.87
CA GLY A 485 -1.99 22.65 0.73
C GLY A 485 -3.31 21.95 1.06
N THR A 486 -4.05 21.53 0.04
CA THR A 486 -5.37 20.91 0.22
C THR A 486 -5.30 19.40 0.01
N ALA A 487 -5.57 18.62 1.06
CA ALA A 487 -5.65 17.17 0.91
C ALA A 487 -6.83 16.76 -0.01
N PRO A 488 -6.69 15.69 -0.81
CA PRO A 488 -7.76 15.19 -1.66
C PRO A 488 -8.99 14.81 -0.81
N VAL A 489 -10.17 15.26 -1.24
CA VAL A 489 -11.43 14.99 -0.54
C VAL A 489 -11.94 13.61 -0.95
N SER A 490 -12.44 12.82 0.01
CA SER A 490 -13.02 11.51 -0.28
C SER A 490 -14.50 11.65 -0.63
N ASP A 491 -14.83 11.38 -1.90
CA ASP A 491 -16.21 11.20 -2.32
C ASP A 491 -16.57 9.73 -2.15
N HIS A 492 -17.39 9.42 -1.14
CA HIS A 492 -17.99 8.10 -1.01
C HIS A 492 -19.26 8.09 -1.85
N THR A 493 -19.27 7.33 -2.94
CA THR A 493 -20.50 7.07 -3.69
C THR A 493 -21.30 6.03 -2.93
N ASP A 494 -22.41 6.44 -2.32
CA ASP A 494 -23.41 5.48 -1.85
C ASP A 494 -24.04 4.84 -3.09
N VAL A 495 -23.70 3.58 -3.35
CA VAL A 495 -24.37 2.80 -4.39
C VAL A 495 -25.70 2.33 -3.81
N ASP A 496 -26.79 2.93 -4.27
CA ASP A 496 -28.13 2.40 -4.04
C ASP A 496 -28.29 1.12 -4.87
N ASP A 497 -28.14 -0.01 -4.20
CA ASP A 497 -28.31 -1.32 -4.78
C ASP A 497 -29.79 -1.74 -4.81
N ASP A 498 -30.74 -0.94 -4.34
CA ASP A 498 -32.12 -1.37 -4.16
C ASP A 498 -32.84 -1.61 -5.50
N LEU A 499 -33.66 -2.64 -5.51
CA LEU A 499 -34.53 -2.94 -6.64
C LEU A 499 -35.81 -2.10 -6.51
N PRO A 500 -36.37 -1.60 -7.62
CA PRO A 500 -37.64 -0.90 -7.56
C PRO A 500 -38.71 -1.81 -6.92
N VAL A 501 -39.65 -1.22 -6.18
CA VAL A 501 -40.80 -1.96 -5.65
C VAL A 501 -41.94 -1.81 -6.66
N PRO A 502 -42.51 -2.91 -7.19
CA PRO A 502 -43.63 -2.81 -8.12
C PRO A 502 -44.89 -2.28 -7.42
N ASP A 503 -45.83 -1.77 -8.21
CA ASP A 503 -47.17 -1.44 -7.70
C ASP A 503 -47.94 -2.72 -7.31
N ALA A 504 -49.01 -2.55 -6.52
CA ALA A 504 -49.89 -3.64 -6.14
C ALA A 504 -50.61 -4.22 -7.38
N PRO A 505 -50.79 -5.56 -7.50
CA PRO A 505 -51.46 -6.17 -8.64
C PRO A 505 -52.95 -5.81 -8.67
N THR A 506 -53.53 -5.63 -9.86
CA THR A 506 -54.99 -5.60 -10.01
C THR A 506 -55.49 -7.04 -10.02
N VAL A 507 -56.43 -7.40 -9.14
CA VAL A 507 -56.91 -8.79 -8.98
C VAL A 507 -58.37 -8.88 -9.39
N LEU A 508 -58.69 -9.78 -10.32
CA LEU A 508 -60.05 -10.14 -10.71
C LEU A 508 -60.25 -11.65 -10.60
N PHE A 509 -61.43 -12.10 -10.19
CA PHE A 509 -61.74 -13.53 -10.12
C PHE A 509 -62.43 -14.02 -11.40
N SER A 510 -61.96 -15.14 -11.92
CA SER A 510 -62.58 -15.88 -13.02
C SER A 510 -62.99 -17.27 -12.51
N GLY A 511 -64.18 -17.34 -11.91
CA GLY A 511 -64.59 -18.51 -11.14
C GLY A 511 -63.72 -18.68 -9.88
N ALA A 512 -63.10 -19.84 -9.71
CA ALA A 512 -62.28 -20.16 -8.54
C ALA A 512 -60.79 -19.80 -8.67
N THR A 513 -60.39 -19.09 -9.73
CA THR A 513 -59.01 -18.62 -9.92
C THR A 513 -58.95 -17.09 -9.86
N ALA A 514 -57.86 -16.57 -9.28
CA ALA A 514 -57.55 -15.15 -9.31
C ALA A 514 -56.65 -14.86 -10.52
N GLU A 515 -57.02 -13.85 -11.30
CA GLU A 515 -56.23 -13.31 -12.40
C GLU A 515 -55.65 -11.96 -11.95
N LEU A 516 -54.33 -11.92 -11.82
CA LEU A 516 -53.56 -10.74 -11.47
C LEU A 516 -53.12 -10.07 -12.76
N SER A 517 -53.33 -8.77 -12.88
CA SER A 517 -52.83 -7.95 -13.99
C SER A 517 -51.88 -6.87 -13.47
N PHE A 518 -50.80 -6.65 -14.21
CA PHE A 518 -49.74 -5.70 -13.91
C PHE A 518 -49.03 -5.26 -15.21
N PRO A 519 -48.45 -4.06 -15.26
CA PRO A 519 -47.72 -3.61 -16.45
C PRO A 519 -46.46 -4.45 -16.67
N PRO A 520 -45.99 -4.62 -17.92
CA PRO A 520 -44.71 -5.29 -18.17
C PRO A 520 -43.57 -4.53 -17.49
N THR A 521 -42.49 -5.22 -17.14
CA THR A 521 -41.42 -4.67 -16.26
C THR A 521 -40.68 -3.48 -16.87
N GLY A 522 -40.74 -3.29 -18.19
CA GLY A 522 -40.00 -2.27 -18.93
C GLY A 522 -38.48 -2.45 -18.93
N ASN A 523 -37.96 -3.43 -18.19
CA ASN A 523 -36.54 -3.74 -18.02
C ASN A 523 -36.31 -5.23 -18.27
N LEU A 524 -35.55 -5.55 -19.32
CA LEU A 524 -35.25 -6.92 -19.75
C LEU A 524 -34.50 -7.76 -18.70
N LEU A 525 -33.92 -7.12 -17.67
CA LEU A 525 -33.17 -7.78 -16.59
C LEU A 525 -34.02 -8.05 -15.34
N LEU A 526 -35.29 -7.63 -15.31
CA LEU A 526 -36.21 -7.82 -14.18
C LEU A 526 -37.41 -8.68 -14.59
N SER A 527 -37.71 -9.70 -13.79
CA SER A 527 -38.90 -10.55 -13.92
C SER A 527 -39.79 -10.43 -12.69
N TYR A 528 -41.10 -10.54 -12.85
CA TYR A 528 -42.01 -10.57 -11.72
C TYR A 528 -41.95 -11.89 -10.96
N MET A 529 -42.03 -11.79 -9.64
CA MET A 529 -42.37 -12.84 -8.70
C MET A 529 -43.73 -12.49 -8.09
N VAL A 530 -44.64 -13.45 -8.03
CA VAL A 530 -45.97 -13.28 -7.47
C VAL A 530 -46.03 -14.06 -6.17
N ARG A 531 -46.68 -13.51 -5.13
CA ARG A 531 -47.05 -14.29 -3.95
C ARG A 531 -48.48 -14.04 -3.52
N TRP A 532 -49.10 -15.06 -2.96
CA TRP A 532 -50.43 -14.98 -2.37
C TRP A 532 -50.59 -15.87 -1.15
N ARG A 533 -51.50 -15.49 -0.25
CA ARG A 533 -51.89 -16.29 0.92
C ARG A 533 -53.31 -15.97 1.36
N ARG A 534 -53.91 -16.82 2.19
CA ARG A 534 -55.13 -16.45 2.92
C ARG A 534 -54.75 -15.43 4.00
N THR A 535 -55.59 -14.43 4.24
CA THR A 535 -55.30 -13.41 5.27
C THR A 535 -55.22 -13.99 6.68
N ALA A 536 -55.86 -15.15 6.91
CA ALA A 536 -55.76 -15.93 8.14
C ALA A 536 -54.45 -16.74 8.29
N GLU A 537 -53.61 -16.84 7.24
CA GLU A 537 -52.37 -17.60 7.24
C GLU A 537 -51.12 -16.73 7.30
N THR A 538 -50.03 -17.32 7.78
CA THR A 538 -48.72 -16.68 7.80
C THR A 538 -47.84 -17.07 6.60
N GLU A 539 -48.04 -18.25 6.04
CA GLU A 539 -47.22 -18.77 4.93
C GLU A 539 -47.69 -18.23 3.57
N TRP A 540 -46.72 -17.85 2.73
CA TRP A 540 -46.96 -17.34 1.39
C TRP A 540 -46.75 -18.44 0.34
N THR A 541 -47.69 -18.56 -0.59
CA THR A 541 -47.47 -19.31 -1.83
C THR A 541 -46.81 -18.37 -2.84
N VAL A 542 -45.73 -18.80 -3.48
CA VAL A 542 -44.94 -17.97 -4.40
C VAL A 542 -44.88 -18.63 -5.78
N ALA A 543 -45.00 -17.84 -6.84
CA ALA A 543 -44.82 -18.25 -8.23
C ALA A 543 -43.92 -17.28 -9.00
N GLY A 544 -43.19 -17.80 -9.99
CA GLY A 544 -42.23 -17.04 -10.79
C GLY A 544 -40.84 -17.68 -10.82
N PRO A 545 -39.86 -17.07 -11.52
CA PRO A 545 -39.97 -15.81 -12.24
C PRO A 545 -40.89 -15.94 -13.46
N LEU A 546 -41.78 -14.97 -13.64
CA LEU A 546 -42.60 -14.89 -14.85
C LEU A 546 -41.75 -14.49 -16.06
N ALA A 547 -42.27 -14.71 -17.27
CA ALA A 547 -41.68 -14.15 -18.48
C ALA A 547 -41.54 -12.62 -18.35
N ASN A 548 -40.50 -12.03 -18.96
CA ASN A 548 -40.20 -10.61 -18.80
C ASN A 548 -41.33 -9.70 -19.33
N ASP A 549 -42.02 -10.17 -20.36
CA ASP A 549 -43.18 -9.55 -21.01
C ASP A 549 -44.53 -10.00 -20.41
N ALA A 550 -44.52 -10.68 -19.25
CA ALA A 550 -45.76 -11.06 -18.58
C ALA A 550 -46.52 -9.81 -18.11
N GLU A 551 -47.79 -9.73 -18.50
CA GLU A 551 -48.75 -8.70 -18.08
C GLU A 551 -49.80 -9.25 -17.11
N SER A 552 -49.83 -10.57 -16.93
CA SER A 552 -50.76 -11.22 -16.02
C SER A 552 -50.24 -12.53 -15.45
N PHE A 553 -50.88 -12.98 -14.38
CA PHE A 553 -50.67 -14.28 -13.76
C PHE A 553 -52.00 -14.85 -13.24
N SER A 554 -52.27 -16.12 -13.53
CA SER A 554 -53.45 -16.83 -13.01
C SER A 554 -53.04 -17.81 -11.92
N THR A 555 -53.69 -17.71 -10.76
CA THR A 555 -53.42 -18.61 -9.64
C THR A 555 -53.99 -20.01 -9.90
N PRO A 556 -53.49 -21.04 -9.18
CA PRO A 556 -54.25 -22.28 -8.98
C PRO A 556 -55.62 -22.01 -8.34
N VAL A 557 -56.49 -23.03 -8.34
CA VAL A 557 -57.82 -22.96 -7.73
C VAL A 557 -57.72 -22.57 -6.25
N LEU A 558 -58.41 -21.49 -5.89
CA LEU A 558 -58.51 -20.95 -4.55
C LEU A 558 -59.81 -21.42 -3.87
N LEU A 559 -59.85 -21.38 -2.54
CA LEU A 559 -61.06 -21.72 -1.78
C LEU A 559 -62.09 -20.61 -1.96
N ALA A 560 -63.37 -20.98 -2.07
CA ALA A 560 -64.48 -20.04 -2.16
C ALA A 560 -64.69 -19.28 -0.85
N GLU A 561 -65.31 -18.10 -0.93
CA GLU A 561 -65.68 -17.24 0.21
C GLU A 561 -64.50 -16.96 1.18
N THR A 562 -63.27 -16.92 0.66
CA THR A 562 -62.05 -16.79 1.46
C THR A 562 -61.29 -15.54 1.05
N GLU A 563 -60.80 -14.78 2.03
CA GLU A 563 -60.03 -13.57 1.79
C GLU A 563 -58.55 -13.91 1.53
N TYR A 564 -58.03 -13.40 0.42
CA TYR A 564 -56.65 -13.58 -0.01
C TYR A 564 -55.92 -12.26 -0.14
N GLU A 565 -54.62 -12.31 0.15
CA GLU A 565 -53.66 -11.23 -0.01
C GLU A 565 -52.73 -11.54 -1.17
N PHE A 566 -52.52 -10.60 -2.09
CA PHE A 566 -51.68 -10.75 -3.30
C PHE A 566 -50.61 -9.66 -3.38
N GLN A 567 -49.39 -10.03 -3.72
CA GLN A 567 -48.25 -9.12 -3.87
C GLN A 567 -47.34 -9.51 -5.04
N LEU A 568 -46.59 -8.53 -5.54
CA LEU A 568 -45.60 -8.67 -6.60
C LEU A 568 -44.22 -8.26 -6.08
N ALA A 569 -43.14 -8.81 -6.63
CA ALA A 569 -41.78 -8.32 -6.43
C ALA A 569 -41.00 -8.45 -7.74
N TYR A 570 -39.98 -7.61 -7.94
CA TYR A 570 -39.02 -7.85 -9.02
C TYR A 570 -37.94 -8.82 -8.59
N ARG A 571 -37.48 -9.62 -9.54
CA ARG A 571 -36.32 -10.50 -9.41
C ARG A 571 -35.37 -10.25 -10.57
N THR A 572 -34.09 -10.09 -10.28
CA THR A 572 -33.06 -9.95 -11.34
C THR A 572 -32.82 -11.27 -12.05
N GLU A 573 -32.28 -11.23 -13.27
CA GLU A 573 -31.85 -12.43 -14.01
C GLU A 573 -30.90 -13.32 -13.20
N LYS A 574 -30.00 -12.72 -12.41
CA LYS A 574 -29.07 -13.45 -11.54
C LYS A 574 -29.75 -14.06 -10.32
N GLY A 575 -30.98 -13.64 -10.00
CA GLY A 575 -31.84 -14.26 -9.01
C GLY A 575 -32.06 -13.46 -7.72
N ARG A 576 -31.56 -12.22 -7.63
CA ARG A 576 -31.78 -11.32 -6.47
C ARG A 576 -33.24 -10.88 -6.44
N LEU A 577 -33.92 -11.13 -5.32
CA LEU A 577 -35.31 -10.71 -5.08
C LEU A 577 -35.37 -9.32 -4.43
N GLY A 578 -36.23 -8.45 -4.93
CA GLY A 578 -36.54 -7.13 -4.36
C GLY A 578 -37.68 -7.20 -3.33
N ASP A 579 -38.03 -6.05 -2.77
CA ASP A 579 -39.15 -5.96 -1.84
C ASP A 579 -40.49 -6.19 -2.54
N TYR A 580 -41.43 -6.75 -1.78
CA TYR A 580 -42.78 -6.99 -2.26
C TYR A 580 -43.63 -5.72 -2.20
N SER A 581 -44.48 -5.55 -3.20
CA SER A 581 -45.45 -4.46 -3.33
C SER A 581 -46.44 -4.44 -2.17
N PRO A 582 -47.14 -3.30 -1.96
CA PRO A 582 -48.30 -3.27 -1.08
C PRO A 582 -49.32 -4.35 -1.47
N SER A 583 -50.06 -4.85 -0.49
CA SER A 583 -50.98 -5.96 -0.68
C SER A 583 -52.30 -5.56 -1.32
N THR A 584 -52.73 -6.31 -2.33
CA THR A 584 -54.11 -6.29 -2.82
C THR A 584 -54.89 -7.38 -2.08
N VAL A 585 -55.93 -7.00 -1.35
CA VAL A 585 -56.77 -7.94 -0.58
C VAL A 585 -58.13 -8.08 -1.27
N VAL A 586 -58.51 -9.30 -1.63
CA VAL A 586 -59.80 -9.58 -2.28
C VAL A 586 -60.38 -10.90 -1.77
N THR A 587 -61.70 -10.96 -1.61
CA THR A 587 -62.44 -12.18 -1.26
C THR A 587 -62.80 -12.96 -2.52
N SER A 588 -62.52 -14.25 -2.54
CA SER A 588 -62.95 -15.14 -3.63
C SER A 588 -64.47 -15.27 -3.66
N PRO A 589 -65.06 -15.35 -4.87
CA PRO A 589 -66.51 -15.46 -5.05
C PRO A 589 -67.10 -16.79 -4.57
#